data_AF-A0A1A9ZA71-F1
#
_entry.id   AF-A0A1A9ZA71-F1
#
_cell.length_a   1.000
_cell.length_b   1.000
_cell.length_c   1.000
_cell.angle_alpha   90.00
_cell.angle_beta   90.00
_cell.angle_gamma   90.00
#
_symmetry.space_group_name_H-M   'P 1'
#
loop_
_entity.id
_entity.type
_entity.pdbx_description
1 polymer ?
#
loop_
_entity_poly.entity_id
_entity_poly.type
_entity_poly.pdbx_seq_one_letter_code
_entity_poly.pdbx_strand_id
1 'polypeptide(L)'
;MFISNTTGGLMLQTMLYLANHTTRTAVDRSNELLAVTTSDLNEVKCYGVYGCFPLNGPWTANTRRINVHPQKPSEIGVRFILHTTEAYDKPKNIDLNEPEALQHMGINPKEKIFFIAHGYLETADIDWMPELCQMLLKYEPEGQAAVILIDWGNGSSPPYVQAVANIRLVGAITAHVMHMIYEELSFTDLSKIHIIGHSLGSHLAGYAGYHLQKDFGLKVGRITGLDPAAPLFAETHGVVRLDRSDAHFVDIIHTDGNLLGGLGLYQRLGHVDFYPNGGMDNPGCDGRLQEYMRNNENTIIENMQKFVGCNHVRSYQYFIESVRSNCPFMGVTCDSYQSFKAGRCSCNENAHQCMRMGYHSYEDYRHHYKITVRVAGHEESISHGGEVGTVSIRLHGKHREESTESMKFSTKPIYFEPGFEYTSLVAGQSIKNPAYATVSWEYETSLFNPLTWRILASPRIYISYIFIETMETPHTYLKLCPINETCALIAGNENIMQTKYC
;
A
#
# COMPACT_ATOMS: atom_id res chain seq x y z
N MET A 1 37.86 3.42 -19.42
CA MET A 1 37.18 4.64 -19.87
C MET A 1 36.34 4.25 -21.09
N PHE A 2 35.10 3.82 -20.85
CA PHE A 2 34.12 3.54 -21.91
C PHE A 2 33.05 4.62 -21.80
N ILE A 3 33.01 5.49 -22.82
CA ILE A 3 31.98 6.51 -22.98
C ILE A 3 30.71 5.78 -23.44
N SER A 4 29.70 5.78 -22.57
CA SER A 4 28.39 5.14 -22.79
C SER A 4 27.56 5.97 -23.78
N ASN A 5 27.12 5.34 -24.88
CA ASN A 5 26.11 5.89 -25.76
C ASN A 5 24.72 5.72 -25.11
N THR A 6 24.17 6.82 -24.62
CA THR A 6 22.87 6.93 -23.96
C THR A 6 21.70 6.78 -24.94
N THR A 7 20.99 5.66 -24.92
CA THR A 7 19.74 5.44 -25.68
C THR A 7 18.47 5.69 -24.86
N GLY A 8 18.50 5.55 -23.53
CA GLY A 8 17.32 5.74 -22.67
C GLY A 8 16.79 7.19 -22.61
N GLY A 9 17.70 8.17 -22.54
CA GLY A 9 17.33 9.60 -22.56
C GLY A 9 16.74 10.04 -23.92
N LEU A 10 17.26 9.49 -25.02
CA LEU A 10 16.78 9.79 -26.37
C LEU A 10 15.36 9.25 -26.59
N MET A 11 15.00 8.13 -25.97
CA MET A 11 13.70 7.48 -26.17
C MET A 11 12.56 8.24 -25.46
N LEU A 12 12.74 8.65 -24.20
CA LEU A 12 11.79 9.52 -23.50
C LEU A 12 11.68 10.90 -24.19
N GLN A 13 12.80 11.45 -24.66
CA GLN A 13 12.80 12.69 -25.47
C GLN A 13 12.04 12.50 -26.79
N THR A 14 12.17 11.35 -27.45
CA THR A 14 11.45 11.04 -28.69
C THR A 14 9.96 10.85 -28.42
N MET A 15 9.55 10.21 -27.33
CA MET A 15 8.15 10.09 -26.93
C MET A 15 7.54 11.45 -26.56
N LEU A 16 8.27 12.28 -25.80
CA LEU A 16 7.86 13.65 -25.49
C LEU A 16 7.75 14.50 -26.77
N TYR A 17 8.68 14.35 -27.70
CA TYR A 17 8.65 15.01 -29.01
C TYR A 17 7.44 14.59 -29.84
N LEU A 18 7.14 13.28 -29.94
CA LEU A 18 6.03 12.75 -30.73
C LEU A 18 4.66 13.08 -30.10
N ALA A 19 4.53 13.03 -28.78
CA ALA A 19 3.29 13.37 -28.08
C ALA A 19 2.95 14.87 -28.18
N ASN A 20 3.97 15.73 -28.29
CA ASN A 20 3.78 17.18 -28.39
C ASN A 20 3.42 17.67 -29.80
N HIS A 21 3.64 16.85 -30.83
CA HIS A 21 3.37 17.21 -32.23
C HIS A 21 2.00 16.74 -32.77
N THR A 22 1.17 16.07 -31.97
CA THR A 22 -0.10 15.46 -32.43
C THR A 22 -1.38 16.08 -31.90
N THR A 23 -1.33 17.07 -31.02
CA THR A 23 -2.51 17.94 -30.80
C THR A 23 -2.63 18.87 -32.00
N ARG A 24 -3.72 18.72 -32.77
CA ARG A 24 -4.05 19.50 -33.99
C ARG A 24 -4.24 21.01 -33.76
N THR A 25 -3.93 21.50 -32.55
CA THR A 25 -3.88 22.90 -32.14
C THR A 25 -2.46 23.41 -31.85
N ALA A 26 -1.42 22.58 -31.97
CA ALA A 26 -0.05 22.93 -31.55
C ALA A 26 0.88 23.45 -32.66
N VAL A 27 0.43 23.53 -33.92
CA VAL A 27 1.30 24.00 -35.03
C VAL A 27 1.67 25.48 -34.87
N ASP A 28 0.87 26.29 -34.16
CA ASP A 28 1.20 27.69 -33.81
C ASP A 28 2.06 27.83 -32.53
N ARG A 29 2.37 26.74 -31.81
CA ARG A 29 3.18 26.78 -30.57
C ARG A 29 4.59 26.17 -30.70
N SER A 30 5.03 25.89 -31.92
CA SER A 30 6.39 25.36 -32.17
C SER A 30 7.52 26.29 -31.73
N ASN A 31 7.25 27.58 -31.51
CA ASN A 31 8.21 28.55 -30.97
C ASN A 31 8.23 28.65 -29.42
N GLU A 32 7.33 27.99 -28.68
CA GLU A 32 7.28 28.06 -27.21
C GLU A 32 8.05 26.93 -26.50
N LEU A 33 8.64 25.97 -27.23
CA LEU A 33 9.43 24.89 -26.61
C LEU A 33 10.77 25.32 -26.02
N LEU A 34 11.19 26.57 -26.26
CA LEU A 34 12.43 27.14 -25.72
C LEU A 34 12.18 28.09 -24.55
N ALA A 35 10.92 28.27 -24.12
CA ALA A 35 10.56 29.17 -23.04
C ALA A 35 9.61 28.50 -22.04
N VAL A 36 10.01 27.36 -21.46
CA VAL A 36 9.57 27.07 -20.09
C VAL A 36 10.25 28.15 -19.24
N THR A 37 9.56 29.26 -19.03
CA THR A 37 9.96 30.27 -18.05
C THR A 37 10.02 29.52 -16.72
N THR A 38 11.23 29.37 -16.18
CA THR A 38 11.42 28.85 -14.83
C THR A 38 10.61 29.74 -13.92
N SER A 39 9.52 29.20 -13.36
CA SER A 39 8.76 29.89 -12.33
C SER A 39 9.72 30.20 -11.18
N ASP A 40 9.52 31.33 -10.50
CA ASP A 40 10.32 31.66 -9.34
C ASP A 40 10.18 30.50 -8.33
N LEU A 41 11.30 29.88 -7.93
CA LEU A 41 11.29 28.74 -7.02
C LEU A 41 10.69 29.11 -5.65
N ASN A 42 10.66 30.40 -5.31
CA ASN A 42 10.01 30.92 -4.11
C ASN A 42 8.52 31.23 -4.30
N GLU A 43 8.00 31.18 -5.52
CA GLU A 43 6.59 31.37 -5.80
C GLU A 43 5.77 30.20 -5.24
N VAL A 44 4.66 30.53 -4.60
CA VAL A 44 3.69 29.58 -4.05
C VAL A 44 2.33 29.90 -4.64
N LYS A 45 1.73 28.93 -5.31
CA LYS A 45 0.40 29.07 -5.91
C LYS A 45 -0.63 28.27 -5.13
N CYS A 46 -1.74 28.92 -4.76
CA CYS A 46 -2.80 28.32 -3.96
C CYS A 46 -4.08 28.11 -4.78
N TYR A 47 -4.83 27.05 -4.46
CA TYR A 47 -6.04 26.63 -5.15
C TYR A 47 -7.21 26.47 -4.17
N GLY A 48 -7.66 27.58 -3.60
CA GLY A 48 -8.81 27.60 -2.69
C GLY A 48 -8.64 26.62 -1.53
N VAL A 49 -9.63 25.74 -1.33
CA VAL A 49 -9.66 24.74 -0.26
C VAL A 49 -8.55 23.69 -0.39
N TYR A 50 -7.99 23.48 -1.59
CA TYR A 50 -6.93 22.49 -1.83
C TYR A 50 -5.54 22.94 -1.38
N GLY A 51 -5.43 24.13 -0.78
CA GLY A 51 -4.19 24.64 -0.21
C GLY A 51 -3.19 25.17 -1.25
N CYS A 52 -1.92 25.20 -0.86
CA CYS A 52 -0.85 25.90 -1.57
C CYS A 52 0.28 24.94 -2.01
N PHE A 53 0.79 25.17 -3.22
CA PHE A 53 1.72 24.27 -3.91
C PHE A 53 3.03 25.00 -4.22
N PRO A 54 4.03 24.91 -3.31
CA PRO A 54 5.33 25.52 -3.53
C PRO A 54 6.16 24.73 -4.55
N LEU A 55 7.18 25.38 -5.12
CA LEU A 55 8.16 24.75 -6.04
C LEU A 55 9.52 24.48 -5.40
N ASN A 56 9.83 25.15 -4.28
CA ASN A 56 11.07 24.96 -3.51
C ASN A 56 11.16 23.55 -2.88
N GLY A 57 12.30 23.28 -2.24
CA GLY A 57 12.54 22.00 -1.57
C GLY A 57 11.42 21.61 -0.59
N PRO A 58 10.99 20.34 -0.55
CA PRO A 58 11.62 19.17 -1.19
C PRO A 58 11.18 18.92 -2.64
N TRP A 59 10.34 19.78 -3.25
CA TRP A 59 9.80 19.58 -4.60
C TRP A 59 10.85 19.74 -5.69
N THR A 60 11.96 20.42 -5.40
CA THR A 60 13.15 20.48 -6.26
C THR A 60 14.20 19.47 -5.80
N ALA A 61 14.75 18.69 -6.73
CA ALA A 61 15.83 17.72 -6.48
C ALA A 61 16.77 17.62 -7.68
N ASN A 62 17.92 16.95 -7.53
CA ASN A 62 18.87 16.74 -8.63
C ASN A 62 18.23 16.01 -9.82
N THR A 63 17.33 15.08 -9.54
CA THR A 63 16.52 14.30 -10.49
C THR A 63 15.23 15.01 -10.93
N ARG A 64 14.89 16.16 -10.31
CA ARG A 64 13.69 16.96 -10.55
C ARG A 64 14.04 18.46 -10.53
N ARG A 65 14.77 18.89 -11.57
CA ARG A 65 15.29 20.27 -11.70
C ARG A 65 14.28 21.25 -12.25
N ILE A 66 13.38 20.78 -13.12
CA ILE A 66 12.33 21.59 -13.72
C ILE A 66 11.04 21.28 -12.97
N ASN A 67 10.46 22.32 -12.39
CA ASN A 67 9.18 22.29 -11.72
C ASN A 67 8.31 23.41 -12.23
N VAL A 68 7.01 23.13 -12.32
CA VAL A 68 5.98 24.10 -12.65
C VAL A 68 4.87 23.97 -11.63
N HIS A 69 4.05 25.01 -11.49
CA HIS A 69 2.83 24.90 -10.70
C HIS A 69 1.81 24.02 -11.41
N PRO A 70 0.89 23.37 -10.67
CA PRO A 70 -0.26 22.71 -11.26
C PRO A 70 -1.04 23.68 -12.18
N GLN A 71 -1.79 23.13 -13.14
CA GLN A 71 -2.80 23.89 -13.86
C GLN A 71 -4.01 24.18 -12.96
N LYS A 72 -4.90 25.06 -13.41
CA LYS A 72 -6.14 25.34 -12.65
C LYS A 72 -7.02 24.08 -12.62
N PRO A 73 -7.83 23.87 -11.56
CA PRO A 73 -8.77 22.75 -11.50
C PRO A 73 -9.68 22.63 -12.73
N SER A 74 -10.14 23.76 -13.28
CA SER A 74 -10.97 23.81 -14.49
C SER A 74 -10.22 23.41 -15.78
N GLU A 75 -8.89 23.55 -15.82
CA GLU A 75 -8.06 23.13 -16.95
C GLU A 75 -7.71 21.64 -16.86
N ILE A 76 -7.42 21.15 -15.65
CA ILE A 76 -7.22 19.71 -15.38
C ILE A 76 -8.53 18.94 -15.59
N GLY A 77 -9.67 19.54 -15.23
CA GLY A 77 -11.00 18.98 -15.46
C GLY A 77 -11.19 17.59 -14.88
N VAL A 78 -10.68 17.34 -13.67
CA VAL A 78 -10.76 16.01 -13.03
C VAL A 78 -12.22 15.59 -12.82
N ARG A 79 -12.55 14.34 -13.15
CA ARG A 79 -13.86 13.72 -12.92
C ARG A 79 -13.72 12.51 -12.01
N PHE A 80 -14.67 12.34 -11.11
CA PHE A 80 -14.77 11.19 -10.21
C PHE A 80 -15.99 10.37 -10.63
N ILE A 81 -15.77 9.30 -11.39
CA ILE A 81 -16.81 8.51 -12.03
C ILE A 81 -17.12 7.29 -11.14
N LEU A 82 -18.27 7.33 -10.46
CA LEU A 82 -18.74 6.30 -9.56
C LEU A 82 -19.46 5.17 -10.32
N HIS A 83 -19.01 3.95 -10.09
CA HIS A 83 -19.72 2.71 -10.38
C HIS A 83 -20.02 1.98 -9.07
N THR A 84 -21.17 1.31 -9.02
CA THR A 84 -21.59 0.47 -7.88
C THR A 84 -22.02 -0.89 -8.40
N THR A 85 -22.07 -1.91 -7.53
CA THR A 85 -22.52 -3.25 -7.93
C THR A 85 -23.92 -3.22 -8.56
N GLU A 86 -24.82 -2.37 -8.05
CA GLU A 86 -26.21 -2.28 -8.50
C GLU A 86 -26.37 -1.48 -9.82
N ALA A 87 -25.42 -0.61 -10.15
CA ALA A 87 -25.54 0.34 -11.25
C ALA A 87 -24.24 0.49 -12.06
N TYR A 88 -23.61 -0.62 -12.44
CA TYR A 88 -22.39 -0.60 -13.24
C TYR A 88 -22.55 0.15 -14.58
N ASP A 89 -23.60 -0.15 -15.35
CA ASP A 89 -23.87 0.43 -16.67
C ASP A 89 -24.42 1.88 -16.63
N LYS A 90 -24.58 2.45 -15.43
CA LYS A 90 -25.12 3.80 -15.23
C LYS A 90 -24.20 4.59 -14.28
N PRO A 91 -22.96 4.88 -14.70
CA PRO A 91 -22.03 5.62 -13.86
C PRO A 91 -22.55 7.00 -13.50
N LYS A 92 -22.22 7.47 -12.30
CA LYS A 92 -22.55 8.81 -11.81
C LYS A 92 -21.26 9.61 -11.62
N ASN A 93 -21.24 10.88 -12.02
CA ASN A 93 -20.12 11.75 -11.67
C ASN A 93 -20.37 12.37 -10.29
N ILE A 94 -19.39 12.30 -9.38
CA ILE A 94 -19.43 13.02 -8.11
C ILE A 94 -19.17 14.49 -8.39
N ASP A 95 -20.14 15.36 -8.10
CA ASP A 95 -19.99 16.81 -8.18
C ASP A 95 -19.49 17.35 -6.83
N LEU A 96 -18.31 17.98 -6.84
CA LEU A 96 -17.72 18.53 -5.63
C LEU A 96 -18.47 19.76 -5.09
N ASN A 97 -19.37 20.35 -5.88
CA ASN A 97 -20.20 21.48 -5.48
C ASN A 97 -21.56 21.06 -4.90
N GLU A 98 -21.91 19.78 -4.99
CA GLU A 98 -23.18 19.21 -4.49
C GLU A 98 -22.89 18.00 -3.57
N PRO A 99 -22.20 18.19 -2.43
CA PRO A 99 -21.77 17.08 -1.56
C PRO A 99 -22.94 16.22 -1.05
N GLU A 100 -24.10 16.84 -0.77
CA GLU A 100 -25.28 16.15 -0.24
C GLU A 100 -25.83 15.11 -1.25
N ALA A 101 -25.53 15.25 -2.54
CA ALA A 101 -25.95 14.30 -3.57
C ALA A 101 -25.37 12.89 -3.33
N LEU A 102 -24.23 12.76 -2.62
CA LEU A 102 -23.60 11.48 -2.28
C LEU A 102 -24.58 10.53 -1.57
N GLN A 103 -25.47 11.05 -0.73
CA GLN A 103 -26.48 10.27 0.01
C GLN A 103 -27.42 9.48 -0.92
N HIS A 104 -27.55 9.91 -2.18
CA HIS A 104 -28.41 9.31 -3.20
C HIS A 104 -27.63 8.66 -4.35
N MET A 105 -26.29 8.58 -4.23
CA MET A 105 -25.46 7.99 -5.27
C MET A 105 -25.40 6.46 -5.23
N GLY A 106 -25.76 5.83 -4.11
CA GLY A 106 -25.77 4.37 -3.96
C GLY A 106 -24.47 3.79 -3.38
N ILE A 107 -23.64 4.63 -2.76
CA ILE A 107 -22.47 4.17 -1.99
C ILE A 107 -22.96 3.60 -0.66
N ASN A 108 -22.67 2.33 -0.39
CA ASN A 108 -22.95 1.73 0.92
C ASN A 108 -21.81 2.07 1.91
N PRO A 109 -22.08 2.81 3.00
CA PRO A 109 -21.02 3.27 3.89
C PRO A 109 -20.39 2.17 4.77
N LYS A 110 -20.92 0.96 4.68
CA LYS A 110 -20.37 -0.21 5.38
C LYS A 110 -19.42 -1.01 4.51
N GLU A 111 -19.28 -0.70 3.23
CA GLU A 111 -18.63 -1.55 2.23
C GLU A 111 -17.34 -0.92 1.69
N LYS A 112 -16.56 -1.69 0.93
CA LYS A 112 -15.30 -1.17 0.36
C LYS A 112 -15.55 -0.13 -0.73
N ILE A 113 -14.69 0.88 -0.75
CA ILE A 113 -14.63 1.91 -1.81
C ILE A 113 -13.25 1.85 -2.44
N PHE A 114 -13.22 1.58 -3.74
CA PHE A 114 -12.00 1.60 -4.55
C PHE A 114 -11.89 2.94 -5.28
N PHE A 115 -10.70 3.52 -5.29
CA PHE A 115 -10.36 4.62 -6.17
C PHE A 115 -9.33 4.12 -7.19
N ILE A 116 -9.55 4.34 -8.49
CA ILE A 116 -8.64 3.88 -9.54
C ILE A 116 -8.12 5.08 -10.32
N ALA A 117 -6.81 5.26 -10.39
CA ALA A 117 -6.16 6.38 -11.07
C ALA A 117 -5.22 5.90 -12.21
N HIS A 118 -5.43 6.45 -13.40
CA HIS A 118 -4.56 6.23 -14.56
C HIS A 118 -3.28 7.06 -14.54
N GLY A 119 -2.40 6.79 -15.51
CA GLY A 119 -1.12 7.41 -15.73
C GLY A 119 -1.09 8.54 -16.75
N TYR A 120 0.12 8.81 -17.25
CA TYR A 120 0.43 9.80 -18.28
C TYR A 120 -0.14 9.38 -19.64
N LEU A 121 -0.76 10.32 -20.39
CA LEU A 121 -1.39 10.07 -21.71
C LEU A 121 -2.58 9.11 -21.68
N GLU A 122 -3.17 8.87 -20.51
CA GLU A 122 -4.34 8.02 -20.34
C GLU A 122 -5.56 8.84 -19.90
N THR A 123 -6.74 8.24 -20.02
CA THR A 123 -8.03 8.72 -19.49
C THR A 123 -8.72 7.56 -18.79
N ALA A 124 -9.82 7.81 -18.06
CA ALA A 124 -10.59 6.72 -17.45
C ALA A 124 -11.27 5.74 -18.45
N ASP A 125 -11.29 6.08 -19.74
CA ASP A 125 -11.86 5.23 -20.80
C ASP A 125 -10.86 4.18 -21.30
N ILE A 126 -9.61 4.17 -20.82
CA ILE A 126 -8.63 3.15 -21.18
C ILE A 126 -9.07 1.76 -20.69
N ASP A 127 -9.01 0.76 -21.57
CA ASP A 127 -9.64 -0.57 -21.39
C ASP A 127 -9.42 -1.21 -20.01
N TRP A 128 -8.23 -1.09 -19.43
CA TRP A 128 -7.89 -1.74 -18.16
C TRP A 128 -8.66 -1.16 -16.96
N MET A 129 -9.08 0.11 -17.01
CA MET A 129 -9.79 0.75 -15.89
C MET A 129 -11.23 0.25 -15.76
N PRO A 130 -12.06 0.24 -16.83
CA PRO A 130 -13.36 -0.41 -16.80
C PRO A 130 -13.27 -1.91 -16.50
N GLU A 131 -12.26 -2.61 -17.02
CA GLU A 131 -12.02 -4.02 -16.72
C GLU A 131 -11.77 -4.24 -15.22
N LEU A 132 -10.84 -3.50 -14.62
CA LEU A 132 -10.55 -3.60 -13.19
C LEU A 132 -11.77 -3.24 -12.34
N CYS A 133 -12.51 -2.20 -12.73
CA CYS A 133 -13.76 -1.81 -12.08
C CYS A 133 -14.76 -2.96 -12.03
N GLN A 134 -15.01 -3.62 -13.18
CA GLN A 134 -15.89 -4.79 -13.25
C GLN A 134 -15.40 -5.93 -12.36
N MET A 135 -14.10 -6.21 -12.39
CA MET A 135 -13.50 -7.29 -11.60
C MET A 135 -13.68 -7.04 -10.11
N LEU A 136 -13.42 -5.81 -9.63
CA LEU A 136 -13.59 -5.46 -8.22
C LEU A 136 -15.05 -5.52 -7.78
N LEU A 137 -15.98 -4.93 -8.55
CA LEU A 137 -17.41 -4.97 -8.21
C LEU A 137 -17.99 -6.40 -8.20
N LYS A 138 -17.47 -7.27 -9.07
CA LYS A 138 -17.98 -8.64 -9.21
C LYS A 138 -17.41 -9.61 -8.18
N TYR A 139 -16.16 -9.44 -7.76
CA TYR A 139 -15.45 -10.40 -6.91
C TYR A 139 -15.13 -9.90 -5.50
N GLU A 140 -15.51 -8.67 -5.15
CA GLU A 140 -15.46 -8.24 -3.76
C GLU A 140 -16.33 -9.17 -2.89
N PRO A 141 -15.78 -9.83 -1.84
CA PRO A 141 -16.52 -10.79 -1.03
C PRO A 141 -17.78 -10.24 -0.36
N GLU A 142 -17.78 -8.96 0.01
CA GLU A 142 -18.92 -8.29 0.66
C GLU A 142 -19.99 -7.84 -0.38
N GLY A 143 -19.69 -7.91 -1.68
CA GLY A 143 -20.65 -7.83 -2.79
C GLY A 143 -21.25 -6.45 -3.10
N GLN A 144 -21.18 -5.47 -2.19
CA GLN A 144 -21.77 -4.13 -2.35
C GLN A 144 -20.73 -3.00 -2.46
N ALA A 145 -19.57 -3.29 -3.06
CA ALA A 145 -18.51 -2.31 -3.25
C ALA A 145 -18.90 -1.12 -4.14
N ALA A 146 -18.16 -0.03 -3.98
CA ALA A 146 -18.14 1.11 -4.91
C ALA A 146 -16.76 1.24 -5.55
N VAL A 147 -16.71 1.62 -6.82
CA VAL A 147 -15.47 1.93 -7.55
C VAL A 147 -15.60 3.34 -8.11
N ILE A 148 -14.62 4.19 -7.83
CA ILE A 148 -14.53 5.57 -8.31
C ILE A 148 -13.32 5.67 -9.24
N LEU A 149 -13.56 5.86 -10.53
CA LEU A 149 -12.51 6.13 -11.50
C LEU A 149 -12.14 7.61 -11.42
N ILE A 150 -10.84 7.88 -11.24
CA ILE A 150 -10.29 9.24 -11.22
C ILE A 150 -9.80 9.55 -12.63
N ASP A 151 -10.63 10.26 -13.40
CA ASP A 151 -10.30 10.71 -14.73
C ASP A 151 -9.65 12.10 -14.68
N TRP A 152 -8.37 12.18 -14.99
CA TRP A 152 -7.60 13.42 -15.06
C TRP A 152 -6.96 13.61 -16.44
N GLY A 153 -7.57 13.03 -17.48
CA GLY A 153 -7.04 12.97 -18.85
C GLY A 153 -6.55 14.30 -19.45
N ASN A 154 -7.27 15.41 -19.21
CA ASN A 154 -6.83 16.72 -19.69
C ASN A 154 -5.52 17.16 -19.02
N GLY A 155 -5.34 16.83 -17.74
CA GLY A 155 -4.13 17.12 -16.98
C GLY A 155 -3.01 16.09 -17.14
N SER A 156 -3.29 14.94 -17.76
CA SER A 156 -2.31 13.85 -18.00
C SER A 156 -1.57 13.97 -19.32
N SER A 157 -1.96 14.94 -20.15
CA SER A 157 -1.37 15.21 -21.46
C SER A 157 -0.01 15.92 -21.38
N PRO A 158 0.77 15.97 -22.48
CA PRO A 158 2.05 16.68 -22.50
C PRO A 158 1.90 18.17 -22.18
N PRO A 159 2.95 18.80 -21.62
CA PRO A 159 4.27 18.22 -21.33
C PRO A 159 4.29 17.41 -20.01
N TYR A 160 5.12 16.37 -19.94
CA TYR A 160 5.22 15.49 -18.77
C TYR A 160 5.49 16.22 -17.45
N VAL A 161 6.32 17.28 -17.48
CA VAL A 161 6.60 18.12 -16.30
C VAL A 161 5.31 18.75 -15.75
N GLN A 162 4.38 19.15 -16.63
CA GLN A 162 3.08 19.69 -16.23
C GLN A 162 2.17 18.60 -15.66
N ALA A 163 2.13 17.42 -16.28
CA ALA A 163 1.38 16.28 -15.74
C ALA A 163 1.86 15.89 -14.32
N VAL A 164 3.18 15.87 -14.10
CA VAL A 164 3.79 15.65 -12.78
C VAL A 164 3.41 16.73 -11.76
N ALA A 165 3.25 17.98 -12.19
CA ALA A 165 2.73 19.04 -11.32
C ALA A 165 1.24 18.86 -11.03
N ASN A 166 0.44 18.53 -12.05
CA ASN A 166 -1.00 18.40 -11.96
C ASN A 166 -1.43 17.33 -10.95
N ILE A 167 -0.77 16.16 -10.92
CA ILE A 167 -1.13 15.09 -9.98
C ILE A 167 -1.00 15.49 -8.50
N ARG A 168 -0.20 16.51 -8.16
CA ARG A 168 -0.16 17.07 -6.80
C ARG A 168 -1.52 17.64 -6.41
N LEU A 169 -2.09 18.45 -7.31
CA LEU A 169 -3.40 19.06 -7.10
C LEU A 169 -4.52 18.02 -7.21
N VAL A 170 -4.43 17.08 -8.16
CA VAL A 170 -5.42 16.01 -8.28
C VAL A 170 -5.46 15.15 -7.01
N GLY A 171 -4.30 14.81 -6.43
CA GLY A 171 -4.25 14.10 -5.14
C GLY A 171 -4.93 14.87 -4.01
N ALA A 172 -4.70 16.19 -3.91
CA ALA A 172 -5.39 17.03 -2.93
C ALA A 172 -6.92 17.06 -3.14
N ILE A 173 -7.38 17.14 -4.39
CA ILE A 173 -8.81 17.08 -4.73
C ILE A 173 -9.39 15.70 -4.36
N THR A 174 -8.70 14.60 -4.67
CA THR A 174 -9.11 13.24 -4.29
C THR A 174 -9.24 13.09 -2.78
N ALA A 175 -8.33 13.68 -1.98
CA ALA A 175 -8.44 13.70 -0.52
C ALA A 175 -9.70 14.40 -0.03
N HIS A 176 -10.10 15.51 -0.67
CA HIS A 176 -11.34 16.22 -0.35
C HIS A 176 -12.58 15.40 -0.73
N VAL A 177 -12.55 14.65 -1.84
CA VAL A 177 -13.63 13.73 -2.19
C VAL A 177 -13.75 12.59 -1.17
N MET A 178 -12.64 12.02 -0.71
CA MET A 178 -12.67 11.02 0.37
C MET A 178 -13.24 11.60 1.68
N HIS A 179 -12.86 12.83 2.04
CA HIS A 179 -13.41 13.52 3.20
C HIS A 179 -14.92 13.83 3.05
N MET A 180 -15.36 14.18 1.84
CA MET A 180 -16.78 14.38 1.54
C MET A 180 -17.58 13.10 1.74
N ILE A 181 -17.07 11.95 1.29
CA ILE A 181 -17.68 10.63 1.54
C ILE A 181 -17.70 10.32 3.05
N TYR A 182 -16.61 10.63 3.77
CA TYR A 182 -16.52 10.46 5.23
C TYR A 182 -17.64 11.20 5.96
N GLU A 183 -17.82 12.49 5.68
CA GLU A 183 -18.83 13.33 6.33
C GLU A 183 -20.26 12.96 5.87
N GLU A 184 -20.53 13.01 4.56
CA GLU A 184 -21.90 12.94 4.01
C GLU A 184 -22.54 11.56 4.18
N LEU A 185 -21.73 10.50 4.22
CA LEU A 185 -22.22 9.13 4.38
C LEU A 185 -21.95 8.56 5.77
N SER A 186 -21.37 9.34 6.69
CA SER A 186 -20.86 8.82 7.97
C SER A 186 -19.92 7.62 7.78
N PHE A 187 -19.09 7.66 6.74
CA PHE A 187 -18.15 6.60 6.37
C PHE A 187 -16.95 6.61 7.32
N THR A 188 -17.13 6.11 8.54
CA THR A 188 -16.08 6.21 9.58
C THR A 188 -14.97 5.16 9.47
N ASP A 189 -15.15 4.11 8.66
CA ASP A 189 -14.18 3.04 8.49
C ASP A 189 -13.28 3.23 7.26
N LEU A 190 -12.32 4.15 7.36
CA LEU A 190 -11.38 4.42 6.26
C LEU A 190 -10.44 3.25 5.92
N SER A 191 -10.39 2.20 6.75
CA SER A 191 -9.66 0.96 6.41
C SER A 191 -10.27 0.24 5.20
N LYS A 192 -11.53 0.56 4.86
CA LYS A 192 -12.25 0.04 3.70
C LYS A 192 -12.01 0.83 2.40
N ILE A 193 -11.23 1.91 2.44
CA ILE A 193 -10.82 2.64 1.24
C ILE A 193 -9.52 2.05 0.70
N HIS A 194 -9.51 1.73 -0.60
CA HIS A 194 -8.34 1.25 -1.34
C HIS A 194 -8.12 2.10 -2.60
N ILE A 195 -7.00 2.81 -2.66
CA ILE A 195 -6.59 3.54 -3.87
C ILE A 195 -5.63 2.69 -4.69
N ILE A 196 -5.90 2.52 -5.98
CA ILE A 196 -5.09 1.78 -6.94
C ILE A 196 -4.63 2.77 -8.02
N GLY A 197 -3.33 3.01 -8.11
CA GLY A 197 -2.78 3.98 -9.05
C GLY A 197 -1.77 3.32 -9.98
N HIS A 198 -1.86 3.57 -11.29
CA HIS A 198 -0.85 3.14 -12.27
C HIS A 198 0.05 4.30 -12.70
N SER A 199 1.36 4.06 -12.85
CA SER A 199 2.29 5.08 -13.35
C SER A 199 2.26 6.38 -12.52
N LEU A 200 1.98 7.55 -13.12
CA LEU A 200 1.74 8.81 -12.41
C LEU A 200 0.56 8.74 -11.42
N GLY A 201 -0.44 7.90 -11.70
CA GLY A 201 -1.56 7.61 -10.80
C GLY A 201 -1.13 7.00 -9.47
N SER A 202 0.01 6.29 -9.41
CA SER A 202 0.58 5.81 -8.14
C SER A 202 0.96 6.97 -7.22
N HIS A 203 1.58 8.01 -7.78
CA HIS A 203 1.98 9.19 -7.01
C HIS A 203 0.78 10.09 -6.68
N LEU A 204 -0.21 10.18 -7.56
CA LEU A 204 -1.51 10.78 -7.27
C LEU A 204 -2.15 10.13 -6.03
N ALA A 205 -2.15 8.80 -5.96
CA ALA A 205 -2.65 8.06 -4.80
C ALA A 205 -1.88 8.40 -3.52
N GLY A 206 -0.54 8.49 -3.60
CA GLY A 206 0.30 8.93 -2.47
C GLY A 206 -0.07 10.34 -2.00
N TYR A 207 -0.22 11.30 -2.92
CA TYR A 207 -0.66 12.65 -2.58
C TYR A 207 -2.05 12.68 -1.96
N ALA A 208 -2.99 11.85 -2.43
CA ALA A 208 -4.31 11.73 -1.84
C ALA A 208 -4.23 11.22 -0.39
N GLY A 209 -3.42 10.20 -0.12
CA GLY A 209 -3.17 9.70 1.23
C GLY A 209 -2.49 10.74 2.15
N TYR A 210 -1.49 11.45 1.64
CA TYR A 210 -0.81 12.53 2.36
C TYR A 210 -1.75 13.68 2.73
N HIS A 211 -2.55 14.18 1.78
CA HIS A 211 -3.49 15.27 2.02
C HIS A 211 -4.63 14.85 2.95
N LEU A 212 -5.11 13.60 2.85
CA LEU A 212 -6.13 13.09 3.77
C LEU A 212 -5.64 13.14 5.23
N GLN A 213 -4.37 12.75 5.44
CA GLN A 213 -3.74 12.79 6.77
C GLN A 213 -3.47 14.20 7.24
N LYS A 214 -2.87 15.03 6.38
CA LYS A 214 -2.45 16.39 6.73
C LYS A 214 -3.63 17.32 6.97
N ASP A 215 -4.61 17.31 6.07
CA ASP A 215 -5.65 18.33 6.03
C ASP A 215 -6.85 17.93 6.89
N PHE A 216 -7.08 16.63 7.11
CA PHE A 216 -8.25 16.11 7.84
C PHE A 216 -7.91 15.20 9.03
N GLY A 217 -6.64 14.85 9.26
CA GLY A 217 -6.25 13.92 10.32
C GLY A 217 -6.73 12.47 10.09
N LEU A 218 -7.08 12.14 8.85
CA LEU A 218 -7.67 10.86 8.45
C LEU A 218 -6.66 10.04 7.65
N LYS A 219 -6.68 8.70 7.76
CA LYS A 219 -5.71 7.84 7.08
C LYS A 219 -6.41 6.75 6.27
N VAL A 220 -6.00 6.62 5.01
CA VAL A 220 -6.55 5.64 4.07
C VAL A 220 -6.07 4.23 4.42
N GLY A 221 -6.95 3.23 4.23
CA GLY A 221 -6.65 1.83 4.50
C GLY A 221 -5.51 1.30 3.65
N ARG A 222 -5.66 1.38 2.32
CA ARG A 222 -4.67 0.80 1.40
C ARG A 222 -4.38 1.68 0.20
N ILE A 223 -3.11 1.72 -0.21
CA ILE A 223 -2.70 2.19 -1.54
C ILE A 223 -1.95 1.06 -2.25
N THR A 224 -2.34 0.74 -3.49
CA THR A 224 -1.53 -0.09 -4.37
C THR A 224 -0.92 0.75 -5.48
N GLY A 225 0.40 0.71 -5.58
CA GLY A 225 1.15 1.32 -6.68
C GLY A 225 1.45 0.31 -7.78
N LEU A 226 0.90 0.52 -8.98
CA LEU A 226 1.12 -0.31 -10.15
C LEU A 226 2.19 0.36 -11.02
N ASP A 227 3.41 -0.15 -10.90
CA ASP A 227 4.64 0.35 -11.53
C ASP A 227 4.80 1.89 -11.44
N PRO A 228 4.99 2.45 -10.24
CA PRO A 228 5.05 3.89 -10.02
C PRO A 228 6.12 4.57 -10.89
N ALA A 229 5.79 5.68 -11.55
CA ALA A 229 6.67 6.29 -12.54
C ALA A 229 8.03 6.77 -11.96
N ALA A 230 9.14 6.45 -12.63
CA ALA A 230 10.48 6.90 -12.21
C ALA A 230 10.84 8.35 -12.54
N PRO A 231 10.57 8.86 -13.76
CA PRO A 231 11.03 10.18 -14.15
C PRO A 231 10.47 11.28 -13.23
N LEU A 232 11.34 12.13 -12.69
CA LEU A 232 11.01 13.18 -11.72
C LEU A 232 10.56 12.70 -10.32
N PHE A 233 10.57 11.40 -10.02
CA PHE A 233 10.28 10.84 -8.69
C PHE A 233 11.42 10.02 -8.10
N ALA A 234 12.30 9.47 -8.93
CA ALA A 234 13.47 8.72 -8.47
C ALA A 234 14.35 9.56 -7.54
N GLU A 235 14.77 8.95 -6.42
CA GLU A 235 15.64 9.59 -5.41
C GLU A 235 15.07 10.90 -4.82
N THR A 236 13.75 11.11 -4.91
CA THR A 236 13.08 12.23 -4.25
C THR A 236 12.66 11.89 -2.82
N HIS A 237 12.42 12.92 -2.02
CA HIS A 237 11.89 12.80 -0.67
C HIS A 237 10.50 12.12 -0.69
N GLY A 238 10.15 11.37 0.37
CA GLY A 238 8.89 10.62 0.45
C GLY A 238 7.66 11.45 0.08
N VAL A 239 7.52 12.67 0.62
CA VAL A 239 6.42 13.61 0.30
C VAL A 239 6.25 14.00 -1.18
N VAL A 240 7.26 13.75 -2.03
CA VAL A 240 7.25 14.11 -3.46
C VAL A 240 6.78 12.94 -4.34
N ARG A 241 6.61 11.75 -3.76
CA ARG A 241 6.27 10.51 -4.46
C ARG A 241 5.31 9.68 -3.60
N LEU A 242 5.01 8.48 -4.06
CA LEU A 242 4.33 7.48 -3.23
C LEU A 242 5.33 6.99 -2.18
N ASP A 243 4.86 6.88 -0.94
CA ASP A 243 5.63 6.41 0.21
C ASP A 243 4.75 5.56 1.14
N ARG A 244 5.37 4.60 1.84
CA ARG A 244 4.69 3.75 2.83
C ARG A 244 3.88 4.53 3.88
N SER A 245 4.26 5.76 4.19
CA SER A 245 3.54 6.58 5.17
C SER A 245 2.16 7.07 4.69
N ASP A 246 1.87 7.02 3.39
CA ASP A 246 0.67 7.60 2.77
C ASP A 246 -0.63 6.82 3.11
N ALA A 247 -0.53 5.56 3.56
CA ALA A 247 -1.65 4.70 3.94
C ALA A 247 -1.32 3.80 5.14
N HIS A 248 -2.32 3.10 5.69
CA HIS A 248 -2.08 2.02 6.67
C HIS A 248 -1.34 0.85 6.04
N PHE A 249 -1.61 0.55 4.77
CA PHE A 249 -0.89 -0.45 4.00
C PHE A 249 -0.60 0.06 2.60
N VAL A 250 0.64 -0.16 2.13
CA VAL A 250 1.08 0.27 0.80
C VAL A 250 1.79 -0.90 0.16
N ASP A 251 1.26 -1.40 -0.96
CA ASP A 251 1.86 -2.48 -1.73
C ASP A 251 2.17 -2.06 -3.16
N ILE A 252 3.35 -2.42 -3.66
CA ILE A 252 3.83 -1.99 -4.96
C ILE A 252 4.08 -3.19 -5.85
N ILE A 253 3.69 -3.11 -7.12
CA ILE A 253 4.06 -4.08 -8.15
C ILE A 253 5.00 -3.38 -9.14
N HIS A 254 6.28 -3.75 -9.10
CA HIS A 254 7.30 -3.23 -10.01
C HIS A 254 7.40 -4.13 -11.23
N THR A 255 7.23 -3.56 -12.42
CA THR A 255 7.31 -4.32 -13.68
C THR A 255 8.26 -3.71 -14.69
N ASP A 256 8.62 -2.42 -14.58
CA ASP A 256 9.52 -1.74 -15.52
C ASP A 256 10.60 -0.92 -14.80
N GLY A 257 11.19 -1.48 -13.76
CA GLY A 257 12.25 -0.87 -12.95
C GLY A 257 13.64 -0.86 -13.60
N ASN A 258 13.73 -0.89 -14.94
CA ASN A 258 15.00 -0.95 -15.65
C ASN A 258 15.78 0.36 -15.51
N LEU A 259 17.00 0.29 -14.94
CA LEU A 259 17.86 1.48 -14.74
C LEU A 259 18.25 2.18 -16.07
N LEU A 260 18.20 1.44 -17.18
CA LEU A 260 18.57 1.89 -18.52
C LEU A 260 17.35 2.15 -19.43
N GLY A 261 16.32 2.82 -18.91
CA GLY A 261 15.19 3.29 -19.73
C GLY A 261 13.83 2.71 -19.38
N GLY A 262 13.69 2.04 -18.23
CA GLY A 262 12.39 1.68 -17.68
C GLY A 262 11.60 2.90 -17.23
N LEU A 263 10.28 2.80 -17.31
CA LEU A 263 9.33 3.85 -16.93
C LEU A 263 9.00 3.80 -15.43
N GLY A 264 9.17 2.65 -14.78
CA GLY A 264 8.85 2.40 -13.37
C GLY A 264 10.03 2.60 -12.42
N LEU A 265 9.75 2.93 -11.16
CA LEU A 265 10.73 2.94 -10.09
C LEU A 265 11.15 1.51 -9.75
N TYR A 266 12.44 1.25 -9.55
CA TYR A 266 12.91 0.01 -8.91
C TYR A 266 13.04 0.13 -7.38
N GLN A 267 13.17 1.37 -6.90
CA GLN A 267 13.27 1.68 -5.48
C GLN A 267 12.03 1.17 -4.73
N ARG A 268 12.25 0.55 -3.57
CA ARG A 268 11.19 0.17 -2.62
C ARG A 268 10.46 1.40 -2.09
N LEU A 269 9.14 1.42 -2.19
CA LEU A 269 8.29 2.54 -1.76
C LEU A 269 7.30 2.12 -0.67
N GLY A 270 6.83 0.86 -0.71
CA GLY A 270 5.73 0.39 0.11
C GLY A 270 6.14 -0.24 1.45
N HIS A 271 5.13 -0.80 2.10
CA HIS A 271 5.30 -1.82 3.14
C HIS A 271 5.73 -3.15 2.52
N VAL A 272 5.22 -3.44 1.32
CA VAL A 272 5.56 -4.61 0.51
C VAL A 272 5.81 -4.18 -0.93
N ASP A 273 6.93 -4.61 -1.50
CA ASP A 273 7.29 -4.33 -2.88
C ASP A 273 7.50 -5.67 -3.61
N PHE A 274 6.65 -5.95 -4.59
CA PHE A 274 6.69 -7.15 -5.42
C PHE A 274 7.46 -6.87 -6.71
N TYR A 275 8.36 -7.79 -7.06
CA TYR A 275 9.19 -7.71 -8.26
C TYR A 275 8.96 -8.95 -9.14
N PRO A 276 7.76 -9.14 -9.72
CA PRO A 276 7.50 -10.25 -10.63
C PRO A 276 8.54 -10.30 -11.74
N ASN A 277 9.07 -11.48 -12.02
CA ASN A 277 10.13 -11.68 -13.02
C ASN A 277 11.40 -10.84 -12.78
N GLY A 278 11.63 -10.36 -11.55
CA GLY A 278 12.73 -9.46 -11.19
C GLY A 278 12.38 -7.98 -11.28
N GLY A 279 11.16 -7.65 -11.73
CA GLY A 279 10.59 -6.30 -11.76
C GLY A 279 11.16 -5.38 -12.84
N MET A 280 11.67 -5.96 -13.92
CA MET A 280 12.32 -5.24 -15.02
C MET A 280 11.82 -5.73 -16.39
N ASP A 281 12.04 -7.02 -16.68
CA ASP A 281 11.73 -7.61 -17.98
C ASP A 281 10.69 -8.72 -17.82
N ASN A 282 9.48 -8.46 -18.31
CA ASN A 282 8.36 -9.39 -18.17
C ASN A 282 8.25 -10.29 -19.41
N PRO A 283 7.88 -11.57 -19.23
CA PRO A 283 7.61 -12.47 -20.34
C PRO A 283 6.59 -11.88 -21.33
N GLY A 284 6.89 -11.98 -22.63
CA GLY A 284 6.06 -11.46 -23.72
C GLY A 284 6.24 -9.97 -24.03
N CYS A 285 7.21 -9.30 -23.40
CA CYS A 285 7.60 -7.91 -23.70
C CYS A 285 8.96 -7.79 -24.41
N ASP A 286 9.39 -8.85 -25.09
CA ASP A 286 10.62 -8.96 -25.88
C ASP A 286 10.42 -8.66 -27.38
N GLY A 287 9.19 -8.28 -27.76
CA GLY A 287 8.84 -8.01 -29.15
C GLY A 287 9.66 -6.88 -29.76
N ARG A 288 10.03 -7.02 -31.04
CA ARG A 288 10.81 -5.99 -31.73
C ARG A 288 9.90 -4.81 -32.07
N LEU A 289 10.44 -3.58 -32.09
CA LEU A 289 9.69 -2.38 -32.52
C LEU A 289 8.93 -2.59 -33.85
N GLN A 290 9.53 -3.33 -34.80
CA GLN A 290 8.91 -3.66 -36.08
C GLN A 290 7.64 -4.51 -35.96
N GLU A 291 7.50 -5.33 -34.92
CA GLU A 291 6.31 -6.17 -34.68
C GLU A 291 5.15 -5.33 -34.17
N TYR A 292 5.41 -4.36 -33.28
CA TYR A 292 4.41 -3.39 -32.84
C TYR A 292 4.01 -2.45 -33.97
N MET A 293 4.98 -1.96 -34.75
CA MET A 293 4.74 -1.06 -35.89
C MET A 293 4.07 -1.73 -37.09
N ARG A 294 3.97 -3.07 -37.11
CA ARG A 294 3.23 -3.82 -38.13
C ARG A 294 1.72 -3.85 -37.89
N ASN A 295 1.27 -3.44 -36.71
CA ASN A 295 -0.15 -3.35 -36.42
C ASN A 295 -0.74 -2.08 -37.06
N ASN A 296 -1.52 -2.26 -38.13
CA ASN A 296 -2.15 -1.16 -38.87
C ASN A 296 -3.49 -0.70 -38.25
N GLU A 297 -3.98 -1.38 -37.20
CA GLU A 297 -5.23 -1.01 -36.51
C GLU A 297 -5.00 0.11 -35.49
N ASN A 298 -3.79 0.23 -34.93
CA ASN A 298 -3.42 1.31 -34.02
C ASN A 298 -2.71 2.46 -34.74
N THR A 299 -2.72 3.65 -34.15
CA THR A 299 -1.87 4.74 -34.60
C THR A 299 -0.38 4.44 -34.36
N ILE A 300 0.52 5.14 -35.09
CA ILE A 300 1.98 5.01 -34.90
C ILE A 300 2.38 5.30 -33.44
N ILE A 301 1.68 6.24 -32.79
CA ILE A 301 1.94 6.62 -31.40
C ILE A 301 1.47 5.54 -30.45
N GLU A 302 0.26 5.01 -30.63
CA GLU A 302 -0.24 3.88 -29.85
C GLU A 302 0.66 2.66 -29.98
N ASN A 303 1.16 2.36 -31.18
CA ASN A 303 2.13 1.28 -31.40
C ASN A 303 3.44 1.55 -30.65
N MET A 304 3.91 2.80 -30.63
CA MET A 304 5.11 3.19 -29.91
C MET A 304 4.92 3.19 -28.39
N GLN A 305 3.75 3.59 -27.89
CA GLN A 305 3.36 3.48 -26.49
C GLN A 305 3.24 2.02 -26.06
N LYS A 306 2.63 1.17 -26.86
CA LYS A 306 2.53 -0.29 -26.60
C LYS A 306 3.91 -0.96 -26.59
N PHE A 307 4.80 -0.55 -27.49
CA PHE A 307 6.18 -1.06 -27.52
C PHE A 307 6.97 -0.65 -26.27
N VAL A 308 6.98 0.64 -25.93
CA VAL A 308 7.78 1.16 -24.80
C VAL A 308 7.14 0.81 -23.45
N GLY A 309 5.82 0.78 -23.39
CA GLY A 309 5.06 0.55 -22.18
C GLY A 309 4.76 -0.91 -21.88
N CYS A 310 5.18 -1.90 -22.69
CA CYS A 310 4.79 -3.31 -22.46
C CYS A 310 5.11 -3.79 -21.05
N ASN A 311 6.33 -3.53 -20.55
CA ASN A 311 6.68 -3.86 -19.17
C ASN A 311 5.90 -2.99 -18.18
N HIS A 312 5.70 -1.72 -18.48
CA HIS A 312 4.99 -0.78 -17.62
C HIS A 312 3.52 -1.17 -17.38
N VAL A 313 2.84 -1.72 -18.40
CA VAL A 313 1.43 -2.14 -18.33
C VAL A 313 1.23 -3.49 -17.63
N ARG A 314 2.27 -4.31 -17.51
CA ARG A 314 2.17 -5.64 -16.87
C ARG A 314 1.72 -5.56 -15.41
N SER A 315 2.03 -4.46 -14.72
CA SER A 315 1.66 -4.25 -13.32
C SER A 315 0.14 -4.31 -13.10
N TYR A 316 -0.65 -3.58 -13.90
CA TYR A 316 -2.10 -3.62 -13.78
C TYR A 316 -2.69 -4.93 -14.31
N GLN A 317 -2.07 -5.56 -15.32
CA GLN A 317 -2.52 -6.87 -15.80
C GLN A 317 -2.39 -7.94 -14.71
N TYR A 318 -1.25 -7.99 -14.03
CA TYR A 318 -1.05 -8.87 -12.89
C TYR A 318 -2.02 -8.57 -11.76
N PHE A 319 -2.28 -7.29 -11.48
CA PHE A 319 -3.25 -6.91 -10.46
C PHE A 319 -4.68 -7.36 -10.81
N ILE A 320 -5.15 -7.09 -12.03
CA ILE A 320 -6.48 -7.53 -12.52
C ILE A 320 -6.62 -9.05 -12.42
N GLU A 321 -5.62 -9.80 -12.91
CA GLU A 321 -5.63 -11.26 -12.85
C GLU A 321 -5.65 -11.76 -11.39
N SER A 322 -4.94 -11.08 -10.49
CA SER A 322 -4.89 -11.45 -9.07
C SER A 322 -6.22 -11.31 -8.32
N VAL A 323 -7.17 -10.50 -8.82
CA VAL A 323 -8.51 -10.33 -8.20
C VAL A 323 -9.27 -11.64 -8.18
N ARG A 324 -9.12 -12.47 -9.23
CA ARG A 324 -9.80 -13.76 -9.33
C ARG A 324 -8.91 -14.82 -9.97
N SER A 325 -7.76 -15.08 -9.36
CA SER A 325 -6.86 -16.14 -9.83
C SER A 325 -7.05 -17.46 -9.07
N ASN A 326 -7.18 -18.56 -9.83
CA ASN A 326 -7.06 -19.92 -9.28
C ASN A 326 -5.59 -20.31 -8.99
N CYS A 327 -4.64 -19.54 -9.54
CA CYS A 327 -3.21 -19.69 -9.31
C CYS A 327 -2.72 -18.47 -8.53
N PRO A 328 -2.58 -18.57 -7.19
CA PRO A 328 -2.15 -17.43 -6.40
C PRO A 328 -0.76 -16.96 -6.86
N PHE A 329 -0.61 -15.66 -7.11
CA PHE A 329 0.66 -15.03 -7.44
C PHE A 329 1.56 -14.98 -6.20
N MET A 330 2.07 -16.13 -5.76
CA MET A 330 2.85 -16.24 -4.54
C MET A 330 4.20 -15.54 -4.69
N GLY A 331 4.39 -14.47 -3.93
CA GLY A 331 5.69 -13.84 -3.70
C GLY A 331 6.36 -14.43 -2.45
N VAL A 332 7.70 -14.43 -2.46
CA VAL A 332 8.53 -14.85 -1.32
C VAL A 332 9.54 -13.75 -1.00
N THR A 333 9.72 -13.43 0.28
CA THR A 333 10.75 -12.49 0.72
C THR A 333 12.13 -13.05 0.43
N CYS A 334 12.96 -12.27 -0.24
CA CYS A 334 14.29 -12.72 -0.66
C CYS A 334 15.25 -11.54 -0.77
N ASP A 335 16.54 -11.78 -0.51
CA ASP A 335 17.57 -10.73 -0.55
C ASP A 335 17.77 -10.16 -1.96
N SER A 336 17.52 -10.96 -2.99
CA SER A 336 17.61 -10.56 -4.40
C SER A 336 16.89 -11.55 -5.32
N TYR A 337 16.50 -11.07 -6.50
CA TYR A 337 15.94 -11.94 -7.54
C TYR A 337 16.89 -13.07 -7.98
N GLN A 338 18.21 -12.86 -7.90
CA GLN A 338 19.18 -13.91 -8.23
C GLN A 338 19.24 -15.00 -7.16
N SER A 339 19.07 -14.64 -5.88
CA SER A 339 18.96 -15.63 -4.80
C SER A 339 17.68 -16.44 -4.91
N PHE A 340 16.57 -15.79 -5.30
CA PHE A 340 15.31 -16.46 -5.60
C PHE A 340 15.49 -17.49 -6.72
N LYS A 341 16.07 -17.10 -7.87
CA LYS A 341 16.35 -18.02 -8.99
C LYS A 341 17.32 -19.14 -8.63
N ALA A 342 18.21 -18.93 -7.67
CA ALA A 342 19.11 -19.95 -7.15
C ALA A 342 18.45 -20.92 -6.15
N GLY A 343 17.14 -20.79 -5.89
CA GLY A 343 16.39 -21.66 -4.99
C GLY A 343 16.68 -21.42 -3.51
N ARG A 344 17.20 -20.25 -3.13
CA ARG A 344 17.59 -19.93 -1.74
C ARG A 344 16.46 -19.30 -0.91
N CYS A 345 15.30 -19.10 -1.51
CA CYS A 345 14.15 -18.46 -0.87
C CYS A 345 12.93 -19.35 -1.14
N SER A 346 12.28 -19.83 -0.08
CA SER A 346 11.19 -20.81 -0.17
C SER A 346 10.11 -20.54 0.85
N CYS A 347 8.84 -20.71 0.46
CA CYS A 347 7.70 -20.61 1.36
C CYS A 347 7.61 -21.72 2.41
N ASN A 348 8.40 -22.79 2.24
CA ASN A 348 8.40 -23.92 3.17
C ASN A 348 9.35 -23.69 4.36
N GLU A 349 10.12 -22.61 4.36
CA GLU A 349 11.10 -22.31 5.40
C GLU A 349 10.61 -21.15 6.27
N ASN A 350 10.67 -21.34 7.59
CA ASN A 350 10.22 -20.35 8.58
C ASN A 350 10.94 -18.98 8.49
N ALA A 351 12.07 -18.90 7.77
CA ALA A 351 12.85 -17.67 7.60
C ALA A 351 12.28 -16.74 6.52
N HIS A 352 11.48 -17.25 5.58
CA HIS A 352 10.92 -16.47 4.48
C HIS A 352 9.41 -16.31 4.62
N GLN A 353 8.93 -15.08 4.44
CA GLN A 353 7.51 -14.80 4.41
C GLN A 353 6.99 -14.95 2.98
N CYS A 354 5.80 -15.52 2.83
CA CYS A 354 5.13 -15.64 1.56
C CYS A 354 3.77 -14.96 1.58
N MET A 355 3.48 -14.24 0.50
CA MET A 355 2.26 -13.44 0.37
C MET A 355 1.83 -13.46 -1.09
N ARG A 356 0.53 -13.45 -1.34
CA ARG A 356 -0.06 -13.29 -2.67
C ARG A 356 0.19 -11.84 -3.13
N MET A 357 0.81 -11.69 -4.28
CA MET A 357 0.93 -10.42 -4.97
C MET A 357 -0.43 -9.94 -5.48
N GLY A 358 -0.66 -8.63 -5.43
CA GLY A 358 -1.85 -7.99 -5.98
C GLY A 358 -2.99 -7.90 -4.99
N TYR A 359 -4.22 -8.14 -5.45
CA TYR A 359 -5.46 -7.83 -4.72
C TYR A 359 -5.49 -8.44 -3.30
N HIS A 360 -4.99 -9.66 -3.11
CA HIS A 360 -5.00 -10.35 -1.82
C HIS A 360 -3.81 -10.05 -0.88
N SER A 361 -2.87 -9.18 -1.28
CA SER A 361 -1.65 -8.93 -0.50
C SER A 361 -1.92 -8.39 0.90
N TYR A 362 -3.00 -7.62 1.08
CA TYR A 362 -3.40 -7.07 2.38
C TYR A 362 -3.87 -8.14 3.37
N GLU A 363 -4.55 -9.19 2.89
CA GLU A 363 -4.99 -10.31 3.75
C GLU A 363 -3.80 -11.13 4.28
N ASP A 364 -2.74 -11.22 3.47
CA ASP A 364 -1.54 -11.98 3.81
C ASP A 364 -0.53 -11.16 4.62
N TYR A 365 -0.70 -9.83 4.67
CA TYR A 365 0.21 -8.94 5.36
C TYR A 365 0.13 -9.14 6.87
N ARG A 366 1.29 -9.43 7.48
CA ARG A 366 1.41 -9.61 8.92
C ARG A 366 1.86 -8.32 9.57
N HIS A 367 1.08 -7.86 10.54
CA HIS A 367 1.40 -6.75 11.41
C HIS A 367 2.40 -7.17 12.48
N HIS A 368 3.23 -6.25 12.94
CA HIS A 368 4.19 -6.46 14.00
C HIS A 368 3.63 -5.93 15.31
N TYR A 369 3.56 -6.83 16.28
CA TYR A 369 3.19 -6.54 17.65
C TYR A 369 4.44 -6.59 18.51
N LYS A 370 4.78 -5.48 19.16
CA LYS A 370 5.75 -5.48 20.25
C LYS A 370 5.03 -5.94 21.50
N ILE A 371 5.37 -7.15 21.94
CA ILE A 371 4.75 -7.80 23.10
C ILE A 371 5.74 -7.78 24.25
N THR A 372 5.29 -7.31 25.41
CA THR A 372 6.04 -7.34 26.67
C THR A 372 5.29 -8.19 27.69
N VAL A 373 5.93 -9.23 28.21
CA VAL A 373 5.39 -10.12 29.24
C VAL A 373 6.06 -9.81 30.56
N ARG A 374 5.28 -9.44 31.58
CA ARG A 374 5.75 -9.24 32.96
C ARG A 374 5.43 -10.46 33.80
N VAL A 375 6.47 -11.17 34.24
CA VAL A 375 6.32 -12.29 35.19
C VAL A 375 6.07 -11.71 36.58
N ALA A 376 5.12 -12.28 37.31
CA ALA A 376 4.76 -11.82 38.64
C ALA A 376 5.92 -12.00 39.63
N GLY A 377 6.02 -11.09 40.60
CA GLY A 377 7.08 -11.07 41.61
C GLY A 377 6.58 -11.27 43.04
N HIS A 378 5.37 -11.80 43.22
CA HIS A 378 4.82 -12.10 44.55
C HIS A 378 5.39 -13.42 45.10
N GLU A 379 5.20 -13.64 46.40
CA GLU A 379 5.79 -14.76 47.15
C GLU A 379 5.53 -16.12 46.50
N GLU A 380 4.30 -16.41 46.07
CA GLU A 380 3.97 -17.67 45.40
C GLU A 380 4.74 -17.87 44.07
N SER A 381 4.93 -16.82 43.26
CA SER A 381 5.71 -16.92 42.02
C SER A 381 7.20 -17.12 42.31
N ILE A 382 7.74 -16.42 43.31
CA ILE A 382 9.14 -16.55 43.72
C ILE A 382 9.39 -17.95 44.28
N SER A 383 8.48 -18.45 45.13
CA SER A 383 8.57 -19.78 45.71
C SER A 383 8.42 -20.90 44.66
N HIS A 384 7.65 -20.67 43.59
CA HIS A 384 7.55 -21.61 42.48
C HIS A 384 8.84 -21.65 41.64
N GLY A 385 9.51 -20.51 41.51
CA GLY A 385 10.72 -20.34 40.71
C GLY A 385 10.41 -20.11 39.22
N GLY A 386 11.45 -19.86 38.44
CA GLY A 386 11.32 -19.63 37.00
C GLY A 386 11.04 -20.90 36.21
N GLU A 387 10.45 -20.71 35.03
CA GLU A 387 10.00 -21.79 34.14
C GLU A 387 10.53 -21.65 32.73
N VAL A 388 10.70 -22.78 32.04
CA VAL A 388 11.12 -22.81 30.63
C VAL A 388 9.95 -23.23 29.75
N GLY A 389 9.68 -22.44 28.70
CA GLY A 389 8.58 -22.75 27.80
C GLY A 389 8.29 -21.66 26.79
N THR A 390 7.13 -21.75 26.17
CA THR A 390 6.67 -20.84 25.12
C THR A 390 5.33 -20.24 25.52
N VAL A 391 5.25 -18.91 25.50
CA VAL A 391 3.98 -18.17 25.62
C VAL A 391 3.42 -17.98 24.21
N SER A 392 2.13 -18.30 24.02
CA SER A 392 1.42 -17.94 22.79
C SER A 392 0.22 -17.04 23.09
N ILE A 393 -0.05 -16.09 22.20
CA ILE A 393 -1.02 -15.02 22.40
C ILE A 393 -1.92 -14.97 21.17
N ARG A 394 -3.23 -15.05 21.38
CA ARG A 394 -4.25 -14.78 20.37
C ARG A 394 -5.00 -13.52 20.75
N LEU A 395 -4.97 -12.50 19.90
CA LEU A 395 -5.73 -11.27 20.12
C LEU A 395 -7.16 -11.43 19.59
N HIS A 396 -8.12 -10.84 20.29
CA HIS A 396 -9.53 -10.88 19.94
C HIS A 396 -10.12 -9.48 19.91
N GLY A 397 -10.98 -9.22 18.93
CA GLY A 397 -11.71 -7.97 18.77
C GLY A 397 -12.88 -7.87 19.75
N LYS A 398 -13.65 -6.79 19.66
CA LYS A 398 -14.90 -6.64 20.44
C LYS A 398 -15.98 -7.65 20.01
N HIS A 399 -15.93 -8.11 18.76
CA HIS A 399 -16.81 -9.14 18.23
C HIS A 399 -16.06 -10.48 18.22
N ARG A 400 -16.72 -11.56 18.70
CA ARG A 400 -16.08 -12.87 18.95
C ARG A 400 -15.47 -13.53 17.71
N GLU A 401 -15.85 -13.12 16.51
CA GLU A 401 -15.40 -13.69 15.24
C GLU A 401 -14.12 -13.02 14.70
N GLU A 402 -13.70 -11.88 15.24
CA GLU A 402 -12.46 -11.20 14.84
C GLU A 402 -11.32 -11.63 15.79
N SER A 403 -10.44 -12.51 15.33
CA SER A 403 -9.31 -12.99 16.12
C SER A 403 -8.08 -13.19 15.24
N THR A 404 -6.90 -12.95 15.79
CA THR A 404 -5.65 -13.33 15.13
C THR A 404 -5.47 -14.85 15.16
N GLU A 405 -4.48 -15.35 14.43
CA GLU A 405 -3.89 -16.64 14.73
C GLU A 405 -3.20 -16.63 16.10
N SER A 406 -2.79 -17.82 16.59
CA SER A 406 -1.99 -17.92 17.81
C SER A 406 -0.55 -17.48 17.52
N MET A 407 -0.17 -16.32 18.04
CA MET A 407 1.15 -15.74 17.86
C MET A 407 2.11 -16.23 18.95
N LYS A 408 3.23 -16.86 18.55
CA LYS A 408 4.25 -17.30 19.51
C LYS A 408 5.13 -16.13 19.94
N PHE A 409 5.30 -15.94 21.24
CA PHE A 409 6.18 -14.90 21.80
C PHE A 409 7.64 -15.08 21.36
N SER A 410 8.06 -16.33 21.17
CA SER A 410 9.40 -16.71 20.71
C SER A 410 9.37 -17.99 19.87
N THR A 411 10.33 -18.13 18.96
CA THR A 411 10.49 -19.34 18.13
C THR A 411 11.14 -20.50 18.87
N LYS A 412 11.85 -20.21 19.97
CA LYS A 412 12.47 -21.18 20.86
C LYS A 412 11.96 -20.96 22.29
N PRO A 413 11.90 -22.01 23.13
CA PRO A 413 11.55 -21.88 24.54
C PRO A 413 12.47 -20.90 25.27
N ILE A 414 11.91 -20.10 26.16
CA ILE A 414 12.61 -19.10 26.98
C ILE A 414 12.46 -19.45 28.46
N TYR A 415 13.50 -19.16 29.25
CA TYR A 415 13.41 -19.17 30.71
C TYR A 415 12.84 -17.85 31.23
N PHE A 416 11.67 -17.93 31.86
CA PHE A 416 10.96 -16.80 32.47
C PHE A 416 11.20 -16.78 33.99
N GLU A 417 11.87 -15.73 34.46
CA GLU A 417 12.23 -15.52 35.86
C GLU A 417 11.18 -14.65 36.58
N PRO A 418 10.78 -15.01 37.82
CA PRO A 418 9.85 -14.23 38.61
C PRO A 418 10.30 -12.77 38.76
N GLY A 419 9.39 -11.82 38.52
CA GLY A 419 9.66 -10.39 38.67
C GLY A 419 10.48 -9.75 37.55
N PHE A 420 10.69 -10.42 36.41
CA PHE A 420 11.35 -9.86 35.22
C PHE A 420 10.36 -9.53 34.09
N GLU A 421 10.80 -8.66 33.19
CA GLU A 421 10.09 -8.33 31.94
C GLU A 421 10.83 -8.90 30.73
N TYR A 422 10.05 -9.37 29.76
CA TYR A 422 10.54 -9.91 28.51
C TYR A 422 9.81 -9.23 27.37
N THR A 423 10.55 -8.69 26.40
CA THR A 423 9.97 -8.04 25.22
C THR A 423 10.39 -8.77 23.96
N SER A 424 9.44 -8.98 23.05
CA SER A 424 9.66 -9.59 21.74
C SER A 424 8.82 -8.89 20.67
N LEU A 425 9.32 -8.89 19.43
CA LEU A 425 8.56 -8.44 18.26
C LEU A 425 7.97 -9.65 17.57
N VAL A 426 6.64 -9.69 17.46
CA VAL A 426 5.90 -10.85 16.96
C VAL A 426 5.03 -10.44 15.78
N ALA A 427 5.12 -11.18 14.68
CA ALA A 427 4.28 -10.94 13.51
C ALA A 427 2.95 -11.72 13.63
N GLY A 428 1.82 -11.09 13.34
CA GLY A 428 0.50 -11.72 13.33
C GLY A 428 -0.47 -11.04 12.38
N GLN A 429 -1.65 -11.62 12.19
CA GLN A 429 -2.72 -10.98 11.43
C GLN A 429 -3.10 -9.62 12.04
N SER A 430 -3.50 -8.67 11.19
CA SER A 430 -4.03 -7.39 11.65
C SER A 430 -5.30 -7.59 12.44
N ILE A 431 -5.45 -6.85 13.54
CA ILE A 431 -6.72 -6.76 14.25
C ILE A 431 -7.03 -5.30 14.54
N LYS A 432 -8.23 -4.87 14.15
CA LYS A 432 -8.53 -3.43 14.07
C LYS A 432 -8.75 -2.82 15.45
N ASN A 433 -9.51 -3.52 16.30
CA ASN A 433 -9.87 -3.06 17.64
C ASN A 433 -9.66 -4.20 18.66
N PRO A 434 -8.42 -4.55 18.97
CA PRO A 434 -8.17 -5.62 19.93
C PRO A 434 -8.73 -5.21 21.29
N ALA A 435 -9.45 -6.12 21.92
CA ALA A 435 -10.18 -5.89 23.17
C ALA A 435 -9.68 -6.81 24.30
N TYR A 436 -9.31 -8.04 23.97
CA TYR A 436 -8.76 -9.00 24.91
C TYR A 436 -7.82 -9.99 24.22
N ALA A 437 -7.11 -10.80 25.01
CA ALA A 437 -6.30 -11.89 24.49
C ALA A 437 -6.61 -13.21 25.19
N THR A 438 -6.43 -14.28 24.43
CA THR A 438 -6.28 -15.63 24.98
C THR A 438 -4.80 -15.96 24.99
N VAL A 439 -4.28 -16.38 26.14
CA VAL A 439 -2.87 -16.64 26.38
C VAL A 439 -2.68 -18.08 26.82
N SER A 440 -1.86 -18.81 26.09
CA SER A 440 -1.50 -20.19 26.42
C SER A 440 -0.03 -20.28 26.84
N TRP A 441 0.22 -21.19 27.77
CA TRP A 441 1.55 -21.53 28.24
C TRP A 441 1.84 -22.98 27.86
N GLU A 442 2.92 -23.19 27.11
CA GLU A 442 3.46 -24.51 26.79
C GLU A 442 4.80 -24.67 27.51
N TYR A 443 4.86 -25.64 28.40
CA TYR A 443 6.05 -25.95 29.18
C TYR A 443 6.99 -26.88 28.43
N GLU A 444 8.29 -26.63 28.48
CA GLU A 444 9.31 -27.47 27.85
C GLU A 444 10.17 -28.17 28.91
N THR A 445 10.26 -29.50 28.83
CA THR A 445 11.16 -30.31 29.67
C THR A 445 12.42 -30.69 28.91
N SER A 446 13.59 -30.63 29.56
CA SER A 446 14.85 -31.11 28.98
C SER A 446 15.38 -32.28 29.78
N LEU A 447 15.56 -33.45 29.15
CA LEU A 447 16.13 -34.67 29.75
C LEU A 447 17.56 -34.52 30.29
N PHE A 448 18.23 -33.40 30.05
CA PHE A 448 19.57 -33.13 30.55
C PHE A 448 19.62 -31.97 31.56
N ASN A 449 18.48 -31.33 31.83
CA ASN A 449 18.36 -30.27 32.83
C ASN A 449 17.32 -30.64 33.91
N PRO A 450 17.75 -31.21 35.05
CA PRO A 450 16.86 -31.65 36.12
C PRO A 450 15.97 -30.54 36.71
N LEU A 451 16.38 -29.27 36.58
CA LEU A 451 15.57 -28.12 37.02
C LEU A 451 14.27 -27.97 36.21
N THR A 452 14.20 -28.58 35.03
CA THR A 452 13.04 -28.58 34.12
C THR A 452 12.20 -29.87 34.20
N TRP A 453 12.26 -30.65 35.28
CA TRP A 453 11.54 -31.94 35.32
C TRP A 453 10.21 -31.90 36.08
N ARG A 454 9.95 -30.84 36.88
CA ARG A 454 8.69 -30.56 37.62
C ARG A 454 7.86 -31.80 37.99
N ILE A 455 8.50 -32.79 38.60
CA ILE A 455 7.97 -34.17 38.81
C ILE A 455 6.78 -34.19 39.78
N LEU A 456 6.68 -33.18 40.66
CA LEU A 456 5.70 -33.11 41.76
C LEU A 456 4.78 -31.88 41.67
N ALA A 457 4.90 -31.06 40.63
CA ALA A 457 4.14 -29.82 40.50
C ALA A 457 3.65 -29.62 39.06
N SER A 458 2.38 -29.23 38.90
CA SER A 458 1.86 -28.86 37.58
C SER A 458 2.61 -27.64 37.03
N PRO A 459 3.24 -27.74 35.85
CA PRO A 459 3.98 -26.63 35.24
C PRO A 459 3.06 -25.43 35.03
N ARG A 460 3.47 -24.26 35.54
CA ARG A 460 2.69 -23.03 35.45
C ARG A 460 3.60 -21.81 35.49
N ILE A 461 3.21 -20.76 34.80
CA ILE A 461 3.91 -19.46 34.83
C ILE A 461 3.00 -18.43 35.47
N TYR A 462 3.57 -17.49 36.25
CA TYR A 462 2.81 -16.41 36.86
C TYR A 462 3.00 -15.13 36.04
N ILE A 463 2.00 -14.70 35.29
CA ILE A 463 2.08 -13.50 34.44
C ILE A 463 1.24 -12.39 35.07
N SER A 464 1.88 -11.30 35.50
CA SER A 464 1.20 -10.15 36.07
C SER A 464 0.44 -9.35 35.02
N TYR A 465 1.10 -9.03 33.90
CA TYR A 465 0.45 -8.44 32.74
C TYR A 465 1.20 -8.75 31.46
N ILE A 466 0.49 -8.59 30.35
CA ILE A 466 1.06 -8.53 29.00
C ILE A 466 0.73 -7.16 28.43
N PHE A 467 1.75 -6.46 27.95
CA PHE A 467 1.61 -5.21 27.23
C PHE A 467 1.84 -5.44 25.75
N ILE A 468 0.91 -5.01 24.90
CA ILE A 468 0.95 -5.23 23.46
C ILE A 468 0.84 -3.87 22.78
N GLU A 469 1.82 -3.56 21.95
CA GLU A 469 1.86 -2.36 21.10
C GLU A 469 1.85 -2.81 19.64
N THR A 470 1.00 -2.22 18.81
CA THR A 470 1.08 -2.39 17.34
C THR A 470 2.11 -1.41 16.80
N MET A 471 2.97 -1.89 15.90
CA MET A 471 4.04 -1.08 15.33
C MET A 471 3.57 -0.27 14.12
N GLU A 472 2.54 -0.73 13.40
CA GLU A 472 2.02 -0.07 12.21
C GLU A 472 1.04 1.07 12.54
N THR A 473 0.37 1.01 13.71
CA THR A 473 -0.54 2.06 14.19
C THR A 473 -0.02 2.67 15.49
N PRO A 474 0.69 3.81 15.42
CA PRO A 474 1.20 4.45 16.63
C PRO A 474 0.05 4.84 17.56
N HIS A 475 0.25 4.63 18.87
CA HIS A 475 -0.72 4.87 19.97
C HIS A 475 -1.80 3.82 20.20
N THR A 476 -1.81 2.71 19.46
CA THR A 476 -2.67 1.57 19.79
C THR A 476 -1.90 0.58 20.67
N TYR A 477 -2.26 0.52 21.95
CA TYR A 477 -1.68 -0.43 22.91
C TYR A 477 -2.73 -1.05 23.83
N LEU A 478 -2.42 -2.22 24.36
CA LEU A 478 -3.23 -2.95 25.31
C LEU A 478 -2.38 -3.43 26.47
N LYS A 479 -2.80 -3.08 27.69
CA LYS A 479 -2.32 -3.73 28.91
C LYS A 479 -3.35 -4.77 29.32
N LEU A 480 -2.98 -6.04 29.32
CA LEU A 480 -3.88 -7.16 29.61
C LEU A 480 -3.41 -7.83 30.90
N CYS A 481 -4.33 -8.04 31.84
CA CYS A 481 -4.06 -8.75 33.10
C CYS A 481 -4.91 -10.03 33.16
N PRO A 482 -4.47 -11.05 33.89
CA PRO A 482 -5.21 -12.29 34.03
C PRO A 482 -6.46 -12.09 34.90
N ILE A 483 -7.51 -12.88 34.65
CA ILE A 483 -8.72 -12.85 35.49
C ILE A 483 -8.48 -13.29 36.94
N ASN A 484 -7.48 -14.15 37.13
CA ASN A 484 -7.14 -14.71 38.43
C ASN A 484 -6.13 -13.82 39.15
N GLU A 485 -6.45 -13.41 40.37
CA GLU A 485 -5.56 -12.62 41.23
C GLU A 485 -4.22 -13.31 41.50
N THR A 486 -4.18 -14.65 41.45
CA THR A 486 -2.91 -15.39 41.62
C THR A 486 -1.98 -15.26 40.43
N CYS A 487 -2.40 -14.65 39.31
CA CYS A 487 -1.61 -14.51 38.08
C CYS A 487 -1.13 -15.82 37.43
N ALA A 488 -1.56 -16.98 37.93
CA ALA A 488 -1.08 -18.27 37.47
C ALA A 488 -1.74 -18.72 36.16
N LEU A 489 -0.91 -18.99 35.14
CA LEU A 489 -1.30 -19.63 33.89
C LEU A 489 -0.80 -21.07 33.91
N ILE A 490 -1.75 -22.01 33.93
CA ILE A 490 -1.46 -23.45 33.96
C ILE A 490 -1.15 -23.93 32.54
N ALA A 491 -0.11 -24.76 32.39
CA ALA A 491 0.27 -25.31 31.09
C ALA A 491 -0.88 -26.08 30.43
N GLY A 492 -1.06 -25.89 29.13
CA GLY A 492 -2.10 -26.56 28.34
C GLY A 492 -3.51 -25.96 28.47
N ASN A 493 -3.72 -24.96 29.33
CA ASN A 493 -4.98 -24.22 29.43
C ASN A 493 -4.90 -22.89 28.68
N GLU A 494 -6.01 -22.50 28.04
CA GLU A 494 -6.19 -21.15 27.50
C GLU A 494 -6.63 -20.20 28.61
N ASN A 495 -5.93 -19.07 28.77
CA ASN A 495 -6.19 -18.09 29.81
C ASN A 495 -6.64 -16.77 29.19
N ILE A 496 -7.81 -16.27 29.61
CA ILE A 496 -8.35 -15.01 29.10
C ILE A 496 -7.76 -13.85 29.89
N MET A 497 -7.15 -12.89 29.19
CA MET A 497 -6.59 -11.67 29.77
C MET A 497 -7.27 -10.43 29.17
N GLN A 498 -7.61 -9.45 30.01
CA GLN A 498 -8.35 -8.25 29.62
C GLN A 498 -7.82 -7.02 30.35
N THR A 499 -8.00 -5.84 29.76
CA THR A 499 -7.61 -4.57 30.38
C THR A 499 -8.37 -4.29 31.67
N LYS A 500 -9.64 -4.72 31.76
CA LYS A 500 -10.48 -4.51 32.97
C LYS A 500 -10.06 -5.36 34.18
N TYR A 501 -9.16 -6.31 33.99
CA TYR A 501 -8.57 -7.11 35.07
C TYR A 501 -7.28 -6.47 35.59
N CYS A 502 -6.79 -5.44 34.89
CA CYS A 502 -5.89 -4.45 35.42
C CYS A 502 -6.74 -3.34 36.09
#